data_AF-A0A940DYE0-F1
#
_entry.id   AF-A0A940DYE0-F1
#
_cell.length_a   1.000
_cell.length_b   1.000
_cell.length_c   1.000
_cell.angle_alpha   90.00
_cell.angle_beta   90.00
_cell.angle_gamma   90.00
#
_symmetry.space_group_name_H-M   'P 1'
#
loop_
_entity.id
_entity.type
_entity.pdbx_description
1 polymer ?
#
loop_
_entity_poly.entity_id
_entity_poly.type
_entity_poly.pdbx_seq_one_letter_code
_entity_poly.pdbx_strand_id
1 'polypeptide(L)' 'MASKAKRHRKKLEREGKLNPKCNRGDWNGIKPVTRTTPTKAEATRKQVRKHKPNFSKYNGGDSAYFIAG' A
#
# COMPACT_ATOMS: atom_id res chain seq x y z
N MET A 1 26.98 -14.30 2.19
CA MET A 1 26.70 -15.66 2.72
C MET A 1 25.38 -16.20 2.18
N ALA A 2 25.30 -17.49 1.85
CA ALA A 2 24.03 -18.13 1.46
C ALA A 2 23.33 -18.73 2.70
N SER A 3 22.02 -18.52 2.85
CA SER A 3 21.27 -19.09 3.97
C SER A 3 21.34 -20.63 3.99
N LYS A 4 21.19 -21.23 5.19
CA LYS A 4 21.17 -22.70 5.37
C LYS A 4 20.17 -23.37 4.42
N ALA A 5 18.98 -22.79 4.28
CA ALA A 5 17.95 -23.27 3.35
C ALA A 5 18.38 -23.20 1.87
N LYS A 6 19.07 -22.13 1.46
CA LYS A 6 19.57 -21.99 0.07
C LYS A 6 20.64 -23.03 -0.24
N ARG A 7 21.54 -23.31 0.71
CA ARG A 7 22.57 -24.35 0.58
C ARG A 7 21.95 -25.75 0.47
N HIS A 8 20.94 -26.04 1.30
CA HIS A 8 20.23 -27.32 1.26
C HIS A 8 19.55 -27.58 -0.08
N ARG A 9 18.81 -26.60 -0.63
CA ARG A 9 18.19 -26.72 -1.96
C ARG A 9 19.20 -27.03 -3.07
N LYS A 10 20.35 -26.32 -3.08
CA LYS A 10 21.43 -26.58 -4.05
C LYS A 10 22.03 -27.98 -3.92
N LYS A 11 22.10 -28.53 -2.70
CA LYS A 11 22.56 -29.90 -2.48
C LYS A 11 21.58 -30.90 -3.09
N LEU A 12 20.28 -30.74 -2.84
CA LEU A 12 19.24 -31.60 -3.42
C LEU A 12 19.24 -31.56 -4.95
N GLU A 13 19.36 -30.37 -5.54
CA GLU A 13 19.48 -30.20 -7.01
C GLU A 13 20.69 -30.96 -7.58
N ARG A 14 21.85 -30.90 -6.89
CA ARG A 14 23.06 -31.63 -7.29
C ARG A 14 22.89 -33.15 -7.20
N GLU A 15 22.12 -33.62 -6.23
CA GLU A 15 21.79 -35.05 -6.05
C GLU A 15 20.72 -35.55 -7.03
N GLY A 16 20.28 -34.71 -7.98
CA GLY A 16 19.25 -35.07 -8.95
C GLY A 16 17.82 -35.04 -8.38
N LYS A 17 17.63 -34.54 -7.17
CA LYS A 17 16.31 -34.41 -6.54
C LYS A 17 15.59 -33.16 -7.03
N LEU A 18 14.26 -33.21 -7.03
CA LEU A 18 13.41 -32.12 -7.50
C LEU A 18 13.66 -30.82 -6.74
N ASN A 19 13.80 -29.72 -7.47
CA ASN A 19 13.91 -28.39 -6.89
C ASN A 19 12.56 -27.97 -6.26
N PRO A 20 12.49 -27.68 -4.95
CA PRO A 20 11.25 -27.23 -4.30
C PRO A 20 10.68 -25.92 -4.88
N LYS A 21 11.49 -25.14 -5.61
CA LYS A 21 11.01 -23.95 -6.31
C LYS A 21 10.02 -24.27 -7.43
N CYS A 22 10.14 -25.42 -8.10
CA CYS A 22 9.25 -25.80 -9.19
C CYS A 22 7.81 -25.98 -8.72
N ASN A 23 7.61 -26.42 -7.47
CA ASN A 23 6.29 -26.60 -6.87
C ASN A 23 5.80 -25.34 -6.16
N ARG A 24 6.61 -24.29 -6.09
CA ARG A 24 6.23 -23.06 -5.40
C ARG A 24 5.46 -22.19 -6.38
N GLY A 25 4.20 -21.91 -6.06
CA GLY A 25 3.41 -20.91 -6.80
C GLY A 25 4.06 -19.53 -6.75
N ASP A 26 3.76 -18.72 -7.76
CA ASP A 26 4.10 -17.31 -7.80
C ASP A 26 2.90 -16.46 -7.36
N TRP A 27 3.16 -15.19 -7.01
CA TRP A 27 2.12 -14.23 -6.68
C TRP A 27 1.39 -13.69 -7.92
N ASN A 28 1.75 -14.13 -9.13
CA ASN A 28 1.11 -13.75 -10.40
C ASN A 28 0.98 -12.22 -10.57
N GLY A 29 2.04 -11.48 -10.23
CA GLY A 29 2.06 -10.02 -10.32
C GLY A 29 1.35 -9.27 -9.17
N ILE A 30 0.67 -9.99 -8.27
CA ILE A 30 0.08 -9.40 -7.07
C ILE A 30 1.22 -9.06 -6.09
N LYS A 31 1.30 -7.80 -5.67
CA LYS A 31 2.16 -7.39 -4.56
C LYS A 31 1.33 -7.40 -3.27
N PRO A 32 1.34 -8.47 -2.45
CA PRO A 32 0.45 -8.59 -1.30
C PRO A 32 0.62 -7.47 -0.26
N VAL A 33 1.81 -6.86 -0.21
CA VAL A 33 2.15 -5.78 0.72
C VAL A 33 1.56 -4.42 0.31
N THR A 34 1.13 -4.24 -0.95
CA THR A 34 0.66 -2.92 -1.42
C THR A 34 -0.82 -2.65 -1.14
N ARG A 35 -1.56 -3.63 -0.59
CA ARG A 35 -2.98 -3.47 -0.25
C ARG A 35 -3.14 -3.05 1.21
N THR A 36 -2.72 -1.84 1.54
CA THR A 36 -2.98 -1.24 2.86
C THR A 36 -4.29 -0.45 2.85
N THR A 37 -5.07 -0.56 3.91
CA THR A 37 -6.16 0.40 4.16
C THR A 37 -5.54 1.78 4.40
N PRO A 38 -6.16 2.87 3.90
CA PRO A 38 -5.64 4.21 4.15
C PRO A 38 -5.60 4.49 5.66
N THR A 39 -4.56 5.21 6.08
CA THR A 39 -4.49 5.73 7.45
C THR A 39 -5.57 6.79 7.69
N LYS A 40 -5.87 7.10 8.95
CA LYS A 40 -6.82 8.17 9.30
C LYS A 40 -6.46 9.50 8.63
N ALA A 41 -5.17 9.86 8.61
CA ALA A 41 -4.68 11.10 8.00
C ALA A 41 -4.83 11.12 6.46
N GLU A 42 -4.68 9.98 5.80
CA GLU A 42 -4.90 9.86 4.36
C GLU A 42 -6.38 9.94 4.01
N ALA A 43 -7.24 9.32 4.82
CA ALA A 43 -8.67 9.34 4.66
C ALA A 43 -9.23 10.77 4.80
N THR A 44 -8.83 11.51 5.84
CA THR A 44 -9.28 12.90 6.05
C THR A 44 -8.83 13.82 4.92
N ARG A 45 -7.56 13.74 4.50
CA ARG A 45 -7.03 14.50 3.36
C ARG A 45 -7.78 14.19 2.07
N LYS A 46 -8.06 12.90 1.81
CA LYS A 46 -8.80 12.47 0.63
C LYS A 46 -10.25 12.99 0.66
N GLN A 47 -10.89 12.99 1.81
CA GLN A 47 -12.25 13.49 1.98
C GLN A 47 -12.33 14.99 1.67
N VAL A 48 -11.43 15.81 2.22
CA VAL A 48 -11.36 17.25 1.92
C VAL A 48 -11.10 17.51 0.43
N ARG A 49 -10.19 16.75 -0.18
CA ARG A 49 -9.87 16.92 -1.61
C ARG A 49 -11.02 16.48 -2.53
N LYS A 50 -11.68 15.37 -2.21
CA LYS A 50 -12.76 14.78 -3.01
C LYS A 50 -14.06 15.58 -2.86
N HIS A 51 -14.37 15.98 -1.64
CA HIS A 51 -15.58 16.71 -1.27
C HIS A 51 -15.17 18.10 -0.82
N LYS A 52 -14.74 18.93 -1.77
CA LYS A 52 -14.41 20.33 -1.49
C LYS A 52 -15.62 21.00 -0.85
N PRO A 53 -15.52 21.52 0.38
CA PRO A 53 -16.65 22.17 1.01
C PRO A 53 -16.99 23.46 0.25
N ASN A 54 -18.27 23.65 -0.04
CA ASN A 54 -18.75 24.93 -0.55
C ASN A 54 -18.83 25.88 0.65
N PHE A 55 -17.90 26.84 0.71
CA PHE A 55 -17.85 27.86 1.77
C PHE A 55 -19.11 28.73 1.84
N SER A 56 -19.95 28.77 0.79
CA SER A 56 -21.23 29.51 0.84
C SER A 56 -22.31 28.86 1.71
N LYS A 57 -22.10 27.61 2.18
CA LYS A 57 -23.06 26.88 3.01
C LYS A 57 -22.82 27.01 4.51
N TYR A 58 -21.76 27.70 4.93
CA TYR A 58 -21.51 28.05 6.33
C TYR A 58 -22.22 29.36 6.71
N ASN A 59 -23.41 29.61 6.16
CA ASN A 59 -24.28 30.69 6.61
C ASN A 59 -25.23 30.14 7.69
N GLY A 60 -24.61 29.92 8.84
CA GLY A 60 -25.25 29.79 10.14
C GLY A 60 -24.36 30.52 11.15
N GLY A 61 -24.19 31.83 10.94
CA GLY A 61 -23.39 32.71 11.79
C GLY A 61 -21.93 32.86 11.33
N ASP A 62 -21.51 34.11 11.18
CA ASP A 62 -20.11 34.57 11.11
C ASP A 62 -19.34 34.40 9.79
N SER A 63 -19.64 35.34 8.89
CA SER A 63 -18.67 36.25 8.23
C SER A 63 -17.24 35.75 8.03
N ALA A 64 -16.84 35.54 6.77
CA ALA A 64 -15.43 35.58 6.38
C ALA A 64 -15.24 36.18 4.98
N TYR A 65 -15.42 37.51 4.86
CA TYR A 65 -14.76 38.31 3.83
C TYR A 65 -13.65 39.11 4.50
N PHE A 66 -12.40 38.67 4.35
CA PHE A 66 -11.24 39.55 4.47
C PHE A 66 -10.50 39.47 3.13
N ILE A 67 -10.72 40.46 2.28
CA ILE A 67 -9.79 40.80 1.21
C ILE A 67 -9.18 42.14 1.62
N ALA A 68 -7.86 42.09 1.78
CA ALA A 68 -6.99 43.17 2.21
C ALA A 68 -7.14 44.42 1.34
N GLY A 69 -7.18 45.58 2.00
CA GLY A 69 -6.76 46.86 1.45
C GLY A 69 -5.32 47.14 1.86
#